data_AF-A0A3Q2CY27-F1
#
_entry.id   AF-A0A3Q2CY27-F1
#
_cell.length_a   1.000
_cell.length_b   1.000
_cell.length_c   1.000
_cell.angle_alpha   90.00
_cell.angle_beta   90.00
_cell.angle_gamma   90.00
#
_symmetry.space_group_name_H-M   'P 1'
#
loop_
_entity.id
_entity.type
_entity.pdbx_description
1 polymer ?
#
loop_
_entity_poly.entity_id
_entity_poly.type
_entity_poly.pdbx_seq_one_letter_code
_entity_poly.pdbx_strand_id
1 'polypeptide(L)'
;CLDYHCSETRFVKKGSDLLLDVDTTAIQKGFVFTWKCNSDVVVVFLDGSEPSVKGKYQGRASFFKQNFSVVISNVQHEDSGNYIATATGDKEKNVADYRVIVQVSPVKLTVNSSDTQYCNFTATCKVVDSKVGGIYQCDNQTCRALSKPDVKDSLLTVYVQEGSVVCNHRNNVSWTDDTQPLVSPCKNKPACELKGGRIRSLPRFNTLCSLALFLAGLLWVFFIIKAASYSGRNTTKLVECQLSTSVVRWSAQSSNTPLV
;
A
#
# COMPACT_ATOMS: atom_id res chain seq x y z
N CYS A 1 1.89 0.41 33.24
CA CYS A 1 0.50 0.62 33.71
C CYS A 1 0.19 -0.46 34.74
N LEU A 2 -0.32 -0.06 35.90
CA LEU A 2 -0.75 -0.91 37.01
C LEU A 2 -2.28 -0.71 37.14
N ASP A 3 -3.03 -1.80 37.26
CA ASP A 3 -4.48 -1.89 37.55
C ASP A 3 -5.52 -1.41 36.52
N TYR A 4 -5.32 -1.67 35.22
CA TYR A 4 -6.41 -1.60 34.22
C TYR A 4 -6.39 -2.85 33.34
N HIS A 5 -7.45 -3.66 33.39
CA HIS A 5 -7.74 -4.61 32.31
C HIS A 5 -8.00 -3.81 31.03
N CYS A 6 -6.99 -3.67 30.16
CA CYS A 6 -7.18 -3.08 28.85
C CYS A 6 -7.96 -4.07 27.98
N SER A 7 -9.11 -3.61 27.45
CA SER A 7 -9.87 -4.35 26.43
C SER A 7 -9.00 -4.60 25.19
N GLU A 8 -8.79 -5.86 24.83
CA GLU A 8 -8.00 -6.26 23.66
C GLU A 8 -8.85 -6.13 22.38
N THR A 9 -8.35 -5.43 21.37
CA THR A 9 -9.06 -5.36 20.08
C THR A 9 -8.68 -6.53 19.18
N ARG A 10 -9.67 -7.35 18.78
CA ARG A 10 -9.49 -8.46 17.84
C ARG A 10 -10.22 -8.19 16.53
N PHE A 11 -9.48 -8.19 15.43
CA PHE A 11 -10.05 -8.14 14.09
C PHE A 11 -10.22 -9.54 13.54
N VAL A 12 -11.40 -9.86 12.99
CA VAL A 12 -11.72 -11.18 12.46
C VAL A 12 -12.33 -11.07 11.07
N LYS A 13 -12.02 -12.02 10.18
CA LYS A 13 -12.62 -12.07 8.85
C LYS A 13 -14.04 -12.63 8.95
N LYS A 14 -15.01 -12.01 8.27
CA LYS A 14 -16.37 -12.57 8.15
C LYS A 14 -16.31 -14.01 7.63
N GLY A 15 -17.06 -14.89 8.28
CA GLY A 15 -17.18 -16.29 7.95
C GLY A 15 -16.08 -17.19 8.51
N SER A 16 -15.05 -16.65 9.18
CA SER A 16 -14.10 -17.45 9.95
C SER A 16 -14.60 -17.73 11.37
N ASP A 17 -13.84 -18.51 12.11
CA ASP A 17 -14.12 -18.78 13.51
C ASP A 17 -13.37 -17.78 14.40
N LEU A 18 -14.00 -17.40 15.52
CA LEU A 18 -13.44 -16.51 16.53
C LEU A 18 -13.19 -17.30 17.82
N LEU A 19 -11.94 -17.38 18.25
CA LEU A 19 -11.56 -17.86 19.57
C LEU A 19 -11.50 -16.69 20.55
N LEU A 20 -12.15 -16.84 21.70
CA LEU A 20 -12.05 -15.95 22.85
C LEU A 20 -11.60 -16.78 24.05
N ASP A 21 -10.41 -16.47 24.55
CA ASP A 21 -9.76 -17.12 25.66
C ASP A 21 -9.86 -16.30 26.95
N VAL A 22 -9.51 -16.90 28.08
CA VAL A 22 -9.74 -16.32 29.40
C VAL A 22 -8.52 -16.54 30.28
N ASP A 23 -8.17 -15.52 31.08
CA ASP A 23 -7.27 -15.72 32.21
C ASP A 23 -8.01 -16.44 33.34
N THR A 24 -7.65 -17.70 33.55
CA THR A 24 -8.33 -18.58 34.51
C THR A 24 -7.87 -18.37 35.95
N THR A 25 -6.85 -17.54 36.22
CA THR A 25 -6.26 -17.35 37.55
C THR A 25 -7.25 -16.83 38.60
N ALA A 26 -8.25 -16.06 38.18
CA ALA A 26 -9.26 -15.48 39.06
C ALA A 26 -10.53 -16.34 39.20
N ILE A 27 -10.61 -17.49 38.53
CA ILE A 27 -11.80 -18.36 38.49
C ILE A 27 -11.68 -19.46 39.55
N GLN A 28 -12.69 -19.57 40.41
CA GLN A 28 -12.74 -20.57 41.48
C GLN A 28 -13.85 -21.59 41.24
N LYS A 29 -13.70 -22.77 41.85
CA LYS A 29 -14.72 -23.81 41.80
C LYS A 29 -16.05 -23.31 42.38
N GLY A 30 -17.14 -23.62 41.70
CA GLY A 30 -18.49 -23.20 42.09
C GLY A 30 -18.91 -21.81 41.61
N PHE A 31 -18.02 -21.05 40.95
CA PHE A 31 -18.40 -19.79 40.32
C PHE A 31 -19.30 -20.04 39.10
N VAL A 32 -20.25 -19.14 38.87
CA VAL A 32 -21.02 -19.08 37.62
C VAL A 32 -20.23 -18.26 36.62
N PHE A 33 -19.86 -18.88 35.51
CA PHE A 33 -19.12 -18.26 34.42
C PHE A 33 -20.06 -17.85 33.28
N THR A 34 -19.90 -16.65 32.74
CA THR A 34 -20.73 -16.13 31.66
C THR A 34 -19.90 -15.39 30.62
N TRP A 35 -20.11 -15.70 29.33
CA TRP A 35 -19.70 -14.82 28.23
C TRP A 35 -20.88 -13.97 27.78
N LYS A 36 -20.64 -12.67 27.57
CA LYS A 36 -21.61 -11.73 27.00
C LYS A 36 -20.99 -11.02 25.81
N CYS A 37 -21.77 -10.77 24.76
CA CYS A 37 -21.46 -9.85 23.69
C CYS A 37 -22.39 -8.65 23.80
N ASN A 38 -21.85 -7.49 24.16
CA ASN A 38 -22.63 -6.33 24.58
C ASN A 38 -23.60 -6.74 25.71
N SER A 39 -24.91 -6.69 25.47
CA SER A 39 -25.95 -7.15 26.40
C SER A 39 -26.36 -8.61 26.23
N ASP A 40 -25.98 -9.26 25.12
CA ASP A 40 -26.46 -10.59 24.78
C ASP A 40 -25.60 -11.66 25.44
N VAL A 41 -26.24 -12.61 26.12
CA VAL A 41 -25.53 -13.76 26.70
C VAL A 41 -25.14 -14.72 25.58
N VAL A 42 -23.86 -15.09 25.53
CA VAL A 42 -23.32 -16.09 24.60
C VAL A 42 -23.44 -17.48 25.21
N VAL A 43 -22.89 -17.66 26.41
CA VAL A 43 -22.92 -18.94 27.14
C VAL A 43 -22.90 -18.68 28.65
N VAL A 44 -23.61 -19.52 29.38
CA VAL A 44 -23.54 -19.61 30.85
C VAL A 44 -23.03 -21.00 31.21
N PHE A 45 -22.11 -21.08 32.17
CA PHE A 45 -21.55 -22.32 32.65
C PHE A 45 -21.41 -22.28 34.17
N LEU A 46 -21.92 -23.31 34.85
CA LEU A 46 -21.65 -23.58 36.25
C LEU A 46 -20.88 -24.90 36.33
N ASP A 47 -19.81 -24.94 37.12
CA ASP A 47 -19.03 -26.16 37.29
C ASP A 47 -19.93 -27.33 37.76
N GLY A 48 -19.74 -28.51 37.16
CA GLY A 48 -20.60 -29.67 37.35
C GLY A 48 -21.90 -29.70 36.53
N SER A 49 -22.14 -28.70 35.68
CA SER A 49 -23.29 -28.69 34.74
C SER A 49 -22.86 -28.71 33.26
N GLU A 50 -23.82 -28.85 32.36
CA GLU A 50 -23.56 -28.64 30.94
C GLU A 50 -23.62 -27.14 30.57
N PRO A 51 -22.66 -26.63 29.78
CA PRO A 51 -22.68 -25.25 29.30
C PRO A 51 -23.95 -24.96 28.51
N SER A 52 -24.58 -23.83 28.78
CA SER A 52 -25.81 -23.42 28.12
C SER A 52 -25.54 -22.24 27.19
N VAL A 53 -25.35 -22.54 25.91
CA VAL A 53 -25.23 -21.53 24.84
C VAL A 53 -26.61 -20.92 24.55
N LYS A 54 -26.66 -19.60 24.37
CA LYS A 54 -27.92 -18.83 24.29
C LYS A 54 -28.07 -18.07 22.98
N GLY A 55 -29.33 -17.75 22.64
CA GLY A 55 -29.71 -16.87 21.54
C GLY A 55 -29.12 -17.27 20.19
N LYS A 56 -28.65 -16.27 19.43
CA LYS A 56 -28.06 -16.42 18.09
C LYS A 56 -26.75 -17.22 18.03
N TYR A 57 -26.22 -17.62 19.19
CA TYR A 57 -24.99 -18.39 19.29
C TYR A 57 -25.26 -19.91 19.38
N GLN A 58 -26.50 -20.33 19.58
CA GLN A 58 -26.87 -21.75 19.59
C GLN A 58 -26.51 -22.42 18.26
N GLY A 59 -25.83 -23.57 18.33
CA GLY A 59 -25.33 -24.29 17.16
C GLY A 59 -24.10 -23.66 16.48
N ARG A 60 -23.65 -22.47 16.91
CA ARG A 60 -22.45 -21.80 16.38
C ARG A 60 -21.30 -21.71 17.39
N ALA A 61 -21.63 -21.53 18.67
CA ALA A 61 -20.63 -21.39 19.73
C ALA A 61 -20.34 -22.73 20.42
N SER A 62 -19.04 -23.01 20.60
CA SER A 62 -18.53 -24.16 21.33
C SER A 62 -17.74 -23.67 22.55
N PHE A 63 -18.12 -24.15 23.73
CA PHE A 63 -17.49 -23.76 24.99
C PHE A 63 -16.56 -24.85 25.50
N PHE A 64 -15.34 -24.48 25.86
CA PHE A 64 -14.30 -25.38 26.36
C PHE A 64 -14.25 -25.30 27.89
N LYS A 65 -14.74 -26.34 28.57
CA LYS A 65 -14.86 -26.38 30.03
C LYS A 65 -13.51 -26.26 30.75
N GLN A 66 -12.42 -26.72 30.12
CA GLN A 66 -11.09 -26.79 30.73
C GLN A 66 -10.44 -25.42 30.93
N ASN A 67 -10.72 -24.47 30.04
CA ASN A 67 -10.08 -23.16 30.03
C ASN A 67 -11.08 -22.00 29.85
N PHE A 68 -12.38 -22.28 29.99
CA PHE A 68 -13.48 -21.33 29.92
C PHE A 68 -13.56 -20.52 28.61
N SER A 69 -12.84 -20.97 27.58
CA SER A 69 -12.78 -20.31 26.28
C SER A 69 -14.03 -20.64 25.45
N VAL A 70 -14.36 -19.75 24.52
CA VAL A 70 -15.43 -19.98 23.55
C VAL A 70 -14.91 -19.82 22.13
N VAL A 71 -15.31 -20.72 21.24
CA VAL A 71 -15.15 -20.55 19.79
C VAL A 71 -16.51 -20.27 19.19
N ILE A 72 -16.66 -19.14 18.50
CA ILE A 72 -17.86 -18.78 17.75
C ILE A 72 -17.58 -19.01 16.28
N SER A 73 -18.33 -19.95 15.68
CA SER A 73 -18.10 -20.36 14.29
C SER A 73 -18.81 -19.44 13.29
N ASN A 74 -18.22 -19.27 12.10
CA ASN A 74 -18.80 -18.51 10.98
C ASN A 74 -19.30 -17.10 11.42
N VAL A 75 -18.40 -16.27 11.96
CA VAL A 75 -18.75 -14.96 12.50
C VAL A 75 -19.28 -14.01 11.43
N GLN A 76 -20.31 -13.24 11.77
CA GLN A 76 -20.93 -12.25 10.90
C GLN A 76 -20.67 -10.82 11.39
N HIS A 77 -21.06 -9.80 10.60
CA HIS A 77 -20.82 -8.41 10.98
C HIS A 77 -21.51 -8.03 12.31
N GLU A 78 -22.73 -8.53 12.51
CA GLU A 78 -23.54 -8.39 13.71
C GLU A 78 -22.96 -9.08 14.95
N ASP A 79 -21.92 -9.91 14.78
CA ASP A 79 -21.16 -10.49 15.89
C ASP A 79 -20.03 -9.57 16.34
N SER A 80 -19.82 -8.41 15.70
CA SER A 80 -18.92 -7.37 16.23
C SER A 80 -19.51 -6.75 17.50
N GLY A 81 -18.67 -6.53 18.50
CA GLY A 81 -19.13 -6.02 19.80
C GLY A 81 -18.08 -6.17 20.89
N ASN A 82 -18.46 -5.77 22.10
CA ASN A 82 -17.63 -5.99 23.27
C ASN A 82 -17.95 -7.33 23.90
N TYR A 83 -16.99 -8.24 23.90
CA TYR A 83 -17.11 -9.55 24.52
C TYR A 83 -16.47 -9.51 25.90
N ILE A 84 -17.27 -9.78 26.93
CA ILE A 84 -16.82 -9.81 28.31
C ILE A 84 -17.10 -11.19 28.88
N ALA A 85 -16.08 -11.79 29.50
CA ALA A 85 -16.23 -12.96 30.34
C ALA A 85 -16.32 -12.52 31.80
N THR A 86 -17.33 -12.99 32.51
CA THR A 86 -17.49 -12.77 33.95
C THR A 86 -17.50 -14.08 34.72
N ALA A 87 -16.90 -14.07 35.90
CA ALA A 87 -16.96 -15.15 36.87
C ALA A 87 -17.59 -14.63 38.17
N THR A 88 -18.70 -15.24 38.57
CA THR A 88 -19.56 -14.76 39.67
C THR A 88 -19.57 -15.77 40.81
N GLY A 89 -18.94 -15.38 41.92
CA GLY A 89 -19.12 -15.99 43.24
C GLY A 89 -19.89 -15.02 44.15
N ASP A 90 -19.28 -14.59 45.26
CA ASP A 90 -19.82 -13.53 46.12
C ASP A 90 -19.91 -12.17 45.43
N LYS A 91 -19.00 -11.93 44.47
CA LYS A 91 -18.96 -10.75 43.61
C LYS A 91 -18.68 -11.19 42.17
N GLU A 92 -19.21 -10.43 41.22
CA GLU A 92 -18.87 -10.60 39.81
C GLU A 92 -17.49 -10.01 39.52
N LYS A 93 -16.66 -10.74 38.78
CA LYS A 93 -15.34 -10.29 38.29
C LYS A 93 -15.27 -10.46 36.79
N ASN A 94 -14.72 -9.46 36.10
CA ASN A 94 -14.37 -9.60 34.68
C ASN A 94 -13.04 -10.37 34.58
N VAL A 95 -13.01 -11.41 33.75
CA VAL A 95 -11.84 -12.28 33.55
C VAL A 95 -11.34 -12.30 32.11
N ALA A 96 -12.09 -11.68 31.19
CA ALA A 96 -11.64 -11.31 29.85
C ALA A 96 -12.47 -10.14 29.31
N ASP A 97 -11.85 -9.32 28.46
CA ASP A 97 -12.50 -8.17 27.79
C ASP A 97 -11.91 -8.00 26.38
N TYR A 98 -12.74 -8.19 25.36
CA TYR A 98 -12.37 -8.09 23.96
C TYR A 98 -13.29 -7.15 23.19
N ARG A 99 -12.71 -6.23 22.43
CA ARG A 99 -13.42 -5.51 21.37
C ARG A 99 -13.25 -6.23 20.04
N VAL A 100 -14.27 -6.95 19.60
CA VAL A 100 -14.24 -7.71 18.35
C VAL A 100 -14.78 -6.86 17.19
N ILE A 101 -14.02 -6.82 16.10
CA ILE A 101 -14.38 -6.11 14.87
C ILE A 101 -14.33 -7.11 13.70
N VAL A 102 -15.49 -7.48 13.17
CA VAL A 102 -15.60 -8.38 12.01
C VAL A 102 -15.53 -7.57 10.72
N GLN A 103 -14.53 -7.85 9.88
CA GLN A 103 -14.27 -7.17 8.61
C GLN A 103 -14.50 -8.08 7.40
N VAL A 104 -14.80 -7.48 6.24
CA VAL A 104 -15.09 -8.17 4.96
C VAL A 104 -14.12 -7.71 3.88
N SER A 105 -13.85 -8.62 2.95
CA SER A 105 -12.98 -8.42 1.79
C SER A 105 -13.38 -9.33 0.63
N PRO A 106 -14.59 -9.16 0.07
CA PRO A 106 -14.60 -9.04 -1.37
C PRO A 106 -14.93 -7.60 -1.76
N VAL A 107 -14.24 -7.10 -2.79
CA VAL A 107 -14.64 -5.88 -3.48
C VAL A 107 -15.36 -6.22 -4.77
N LYS A 108 -16.18 -5.27 -5.19
CA LYS A 108 -16.81 -5.24 -6.50
C LYS A 108 -16.41 -3.94 -7.17
N LEU A 109 -15.76 -4.08 -8.32
CA LEU A 109 -15.39 -3.00 -9.21
C LEU A 109 -16.42 -2.92 -10.34
N THR A 110 -16.92 -1.71 -10.57
CA THR A 110 -17.74 -1.37 -11.72
C THR A 110 -17.05 -0.24 -12.49
N VAL A 111 -16.78 -0.46 -13.77
CA VAL A 111 -16.22 0.56 -14.66
C VAL A 111 -17.35 1.13 -15.51
N ASN A 112 -17.62 2.42 -15.34
CA ASN A 112 -18.57 3.16 -16.17
C ASN A 112 -17.79 3.95 -17.22
N SER A 113 -18.02 3.63 -18.50
CA SER A 113 -17.37 4.34 -19.60
C SER A 113 -17.79 5.81 -19.60
N SER A 114 -16.82 6.72 -19.54
CA SER A 114 -16.97 8.04 -20.16
C SER A 114 -15.97 8.14 -21.31
N ASP A 115 -16.12 9.19 -22.11
CA ASP A 115 -15.41 9.51 -23.34
C ASP A 115 -14.25 8.59 -23.82
N THR A 116 -14.53 7.78 -24.84
CA THR A 116 -13.55 6.92 -25.52
C THR A 116 -12.43 7.69 -26.22
N GLN A 117 -12.62 8.98 -26.51
CA GLN A 117 -11.61 9.83 -27.16
C GLN A 117 -10.50 10.25 -26.19
N TYR A 118 -10.81 10.42 -24.90
CA TYR A 118 -9.87 10.87 -23.87
C TYR A 118 -9.53 9.79 -22.83
N CYS A 119 -10.05 8.56 -22.98
CA CYS A 119 -9.82 7.48 -22.01
C CYS A 119 -10.22 7.87 -20.57
N ASN A 120 -11.23 8.71 -20.47
CA ASN A 120 -11.74 9.19 -19.20
C ASN A 120 -12.87 8.28 -18.77
N PHE A 121 -12.74 7.59 -17.66
CA PHE A 121 -13.80 6.72 -17.16
C PHE A 121 -13.97 6.91 -15.65
N THR A 122 -15.12 6.46 -15.16
CA THR A 122 -15.38 6.47 -13.73
C THR A 122 -15.40 5.04 -13.23
N ALA A 123 -14.59 4.75 -12.23
CA ALA A 123 -14.57 3.46 -11.56
C ALA A 123 -15.27 3.60 -10.21
N THR A 124 -16.23 2.73 -9.95
CA THR A 124 -16.83 2.58 -8.63
C THR A 124 -16.28 1.32 -8.01
N CYS A 125 -15.67 1.44 -6.83
CA CYS A 125 -15.26 0.28 -6.07
C CYS A 125 -16.02 0.21 -4.75
N LYS A 126 -16.64 -0.93 -4.48
CA LYS A 126 -17.48 -1.14 -3.30
C LYS A 126 -17.14 -2.46 -2.63
N VAL A 127 -17.00 -2.44 -1.31
CA VAL A 127 -16.90 -3.67 -0.51
C VAL A 127 -18.28 -4.35 -0.50
N VAL A 128 -18.31 -5.64 -0.85
CA VAL A 128 -19.54 -6.43 -0.95
C VAL A 128 -20.25 -6.44 0.42
N ASP A 129 -21.58 -6.38 0.41
CA ASP A 129 -22.46 -6.34 1.59
C ASP A 129 -22.15 -5.21 2.60
N SER A 130 -21.48 -4.15 2.15
CA SER A 130 -21.08 -3.04 3.00
C SER A 130 -21.44 -1.68 2.41
N LYS A 131 -21.47 -0.66 3.28
CA LYS A 131 -21.58 0.75 2.89
C LYS A 131 -20.22 1.34 2.50
N VAL A 132 -19.13 0.60 2.71
CA VAL A 132 -17.78 1.00 2.36
C VAL A 132 -17.60 0.93 0.85
N GLY A 133 -17.43 2.08 0.20
CA GLY A 133 -17.13 2.17 -1.22
C GLY A 133 -16.70 3.59 -1.61
N GLY A 134 -16.07 3.70 -2.77
CA GLY A 134 -15.56 4.95 -3.31
C GLY A 134 -15.78 5.06 -4.81
N ILE A 135 -15.81 6.30 -5.29
CA ILE A 135 -15.92 6.65 -6.70
C ILE A 135 -14.59 7.30 -7.11
N TYR A 136 -14.04 6.85 -8.23
CA TYR A 136 -12.75 7.26 -8.74
C TYR A 136 -12.91 7.76 -10.17
N GLN A 137 -12.36 8.94 -10.45
CA GLN A 137 -12.20 9.43 -11.80
C GLN A 137 -10.85 8.96 -12.32
N CYS A 138 -10.84 8.24 -13.43
CA CYS A 138 -9.63 7.79 -14.09
C CYS A 138 -9.46 8.52 -15.42
N ASP A 139 -8.23 8.96 -15.66
CA ASP A 139 -7.77 9.55 -16.92
C ASP A 139 -6.57 8.72 -17.40
N ASN A 140 -6.77 7.99 -18.49
CA ASN A 140 -5.81 7.05 -19.06
C ASN A 140 -5.34 5.99 -18.03
N GLN A 141 -4.17 6.18 -17.40
CA GLN A 141 -3.61 5.26 -16.40
C GLN A 141 -3.73 5.76 -14.96
N THR A 142 -4.15 7.00 -14.75
CA THR A 142 -4.16 7.63 -13.42
C THR A 142 -5.57 7.72 -12.88
N CYS A 143 -5.81 7.22 -11.68
CA CYS A 143 -7.10 7.30 -11.00
C CYS A 143 -7.02 8.19 -9.76
N ARG A 144 -7.98 9.10 -9.60
CA ARG A 144 -8.15 9.97 -8.43
C ARG A 144 -9.46 9.67 -7.72
N ALA A 145 -9.43 9.59 -6.39
CA ALA A 145 -10.66 9.42 -5.61
C ALA A 145 -11.49 10.70 -5.65
N LEU A 146 -12.74 10.60 -6.09
CA LEU A 146 -13.76 11.64 -5.95
C LEU A 146 -14.51 11.49 -4.63
N SER A 147 -14.77 10.26 -4.23
CA SER A 147 -15.30 9.91 -2.92
C SER A 147 -14.61 8.65 -2.42
N LYS A 148 -14.27 8.63 -1.14
CA LYS A 148 -13.79 7.43 -0.45
C LYS A 148 -14.45 7.39 0.92
N PRO A 149 -14.76 6.20 1.44
CA PRO A 149 -15.33 6.08 2.77
C PRO A 149 -14.20 6.35 3.78
N ASP A 150 -14.47 7.20 4.77
CA ASP A 150 -13.53 7.42 5.88
C ASP A 150 -13.70 6.30 6.91
N VAL A 151 -13.06 5.17 6.64
CA VAL A 151 -13.11 4.00 7.52
C VAL A 151 -11.70 3.73 7.99
N LYS A 152 -11.51 3.92 9.29
CA LYS A 152 -10.25 3.58 9.96
C LYS A 152 -9.89 2.13 9.68
N ASP A 153 -8.61 1.88 9.40
CA ASP A 153 -8.04 0.55 9.18
C ASP A 153 -8.65 -0.20 7.96
N SER A 154 -9.18 0.55 6.98
CA SER A 154 -9.69 0.04 5.71
C SER A 154 -9.24 0.95 4.55
N LEU A 155 -8.34 0.46 3.71
CA LEU A 155 -7.78 1.17 2.57
C LEU A 155 -8.37 0.64 1.26
N LEU A 156 -9.00 1.54 0.49
CA LEU A 156 -9.53 1.27 -0.84
C LEU A 156 -8.71 2.02 -1.88
N THR A 157 -8.15 1.31 -2.85
CA THR A 157 -7.34 1.87 -3.93
C THR A 157 -7.85 1.39 -5.28
N VAL A 158 -7.81 2.26 -6.27
CA VAL A 158 -8.15 1.94 -7.65
C VAL A 158 -7.02 2.43 -8.53
N TYR A 159 -6.53 1.56 -9.40
CA TYR A 159 -5.44 1.86 -10.32
C TYR A 159 -5.60 1.07 -11.61
N VAL A 160 -4.88 1.48 -12.65
CA VAL A 160 -4.85 0.78 -13.94
C VAL A 160 -3.54 0.00 -14.02
N GLN A 161 -3.63 -1.29 -14.33
CA GLN A 161 -2.49 -2.17 -14.54
C GLN A 161 -2.75 -3.03 -15.77
N GLU A 162 -1.80 -3.03 -16.71
CA GLU A 162 -1.81 -3.93 -17.88
C GLU A 162 -3.14 -3.92 -18.68
N GLY A 163 -3.74 -2.74 -18.86
CA GLY A 163 -5.00 -2.60 -19.60
C GLY A 163 -6.25 -3.04 -18.84
N SER A 164 -6.13 -3.31 -17.54
CA SER A 164 -7.24 -3.60 -16.65
C SER A 164 -7.33 -2.56 -15.54
N VAL A 165 -8.54 -2.29 -15.08
CA VAL A 165 -8.78 -1.50 -13.88
C VAL A 165 -8.84 -2.47 -12.72
N VAL A 166 -8.03 -2.21 -11.70
CA VAL A 166 -7.97 -3.01 -10.48
C VAL A 166 -8.50 -2.15 -9.34
N CYS A 167 -9.48 -2.68 -8.61
CA CYS A 167 -9.76 -2.16 -7.28
C CYS A 167 -9.19 -3.09 -6.24
N ASN A 168 -8.39 -2.55 -5.34
CA ASN A 168 -7.85 -3.27 -4.21
C ASN A 168 -8.40 -2.73 -2.88
N HIS A 169 -8.83 -3.64 -2.02
CA HIS A 169 -9.22 -3.39 -0.65
C HIS A 169 -8.33 -4.15 0.33
N ARG A 170 -7.71 -3.38 1.21
CA ARG A 170 -6.87 -3.88 2.29
C ARG A 170 -7.45 -3.45 3.63
N ASN A 171 -7.59 -4.39 4.54
CA ASN A 171 -7.99 -4.14 5.93
C ASN A 171 -7.06 -4.91 6.88
N ASN A 172 -7.43 -5.02 8.16
CA ASN A 172 -6.56 -5.64 9.17
C ASN A 172 -6.49 -7.17 9.06
N VAL A 173 -7.41 -7.80 8.33
CA VAL A 173 -7.54 -9.27 8.26
C VAL A 173 -7.41 -9.84 6.86
N SER A 174 -7.44 -9.00 5.83
CA SER A 174 -7.54 -9.43 4.45
C SER A 174 -7.09 -8.36 3.45
N TRP A 175 -6.69 -8.87 2.29
CA TRP A 175 -6.27 -8.12 1.13
C TRP A 175 -6.93 -8.78 -0.07
N THR A 176 -7.83 -8.08 -0.75
CA THR A 176 -8.54 -8.62 -1.92
C THR A 176 -8.71 -7.57 -2.99
N ASP A 177 -8.83 -8.02 -4.23
CA ASP A 177 -9.04 -7.16 -5.37
C ASP A 177 -10.14 -7.71 -6.28
N ASP A 178 -10.68 -6.81 -7.10
CA ASP A 178 -11.53 -7.13 -8.22
C ASP A 178 -11.00 -6.38 -9.44
N THR A 179 -10.96 -7.08 -10.57
CA THR A 179 -10.31 -6.62 -11.80
C THR A 179 -11.32 -6.65 -12.93
N GLN A 180 -11.43 -5.52 -13.63
CA GLN A 180 -12.29 -5.40 -14.80
C GLN A 180 -11.44 -5.01 -16.02
N PRO A 181 -11.63 -5.67 -17.18
CA PRO A 181 -10.93 -5.29 -18.39
C PRO A 181 -11.37 -3.88 -18.81
N LEU A 182 -10.42 -3.04 -19.19
CA LEU A 182 -10.74 -1.72 -19.73
C LEU A 182 -11.20 -1.89 -21.18
N VAL A 183 -12.51 -2.10 -21.39
CA VAL A 183 -13.10 -2.22 -22.73
C VAL A 183 -13.28 -0.81 -23.34
N SER A 184 -12.18 -0.12 -23.62
CA SER A 184 -12.21 1.03 -24.52
C SER A 184 -10.90 1.15 -25.29
N PRO A 185 -10.97 1.47 -26.60
CA PRO A 185 -9.81 1.61 -27.45
C PRO A 185 -9.19 2.97 -27.13
N CYS A 186 -8.41 3.04 -26.06
CA CYS A 186 -7.32 4.00 -25.98
C CYS A 186 -6.39 3.69 -27.15
N LYS A 187 -6.79 4.09 -28.37
CA LYS A 187 -5.89 4.17 -29.49
C LYS A 187 -4.87 5.17 -29.00
N ASN A 188 -3.67 4.70 -28.68
CA ASN A 188 -2.49 5.54 -28.74
C ASN A 188 -2.64 6.31 -30.05
N LYS A 189 -3.01 7.59 -29.97
CA LYS A 189 -3.04 8.44 -31.14
C LYS A 189 -1.61 8.31 -31.66
N PRO A 190 -1.38 7.81 -32.90
CA PRO A 190 -0.01 7.83 -33.42
C PRO A 190 0.43 9.27 -33.26
N ALA A 191 1.55 9.47 -32.55
CA ALA A 191 2.16 10.78 -32.37
C ALA A 191 2.06 11.49 -33.70
N CYS A 192 1.42 12.67 -33.74
CA CYS A 192 1.09 13.41 -34.96
C CYS A 192 2.09 13.06 -36.06
N GLU A 193 1.67 12.32 -37.10
CA GLU A 193 2.47 12.31 -38.31
C GLU A 193 2.54 13.77 -38.73
N LEU A 194 3.70 14.38 -38.51
CA LEU A 194 4.12 15.57 -39.23
C LEU A 194 3.95 15.20 -40.69
N LYS A 195 2.81 15.59 -41.28
CA LYS A 195 2.64 15.56 -42.73
C LYS A 195 3.87 16.25 -43.26
N GLY A 196 4.75 15.46 -43.87
CA GLY A 196 5.99 15.94 -44.47
C GLY A 196 5.63 17.02 -45.46
N GLY A 197 5.67 18.27 -45.00
CA GLY A 197 5.59 19.43 -45.85
C GLY A 197 6.75 19.30 -46.83
N ARG A 198 6.43 19.22 -48.11
CA ARG A 198 7.38 19.14 -49.21
C ARG A 198 8.40 20.26 -49.06
N ILE A 199 9.61 19.94 -48.61
CA ILE A 199 10.72 20.89 -48.58
C ILE A 199 10.99 21.26 -50.04
N ARG A 200 10.75 22.52 -50.41
CA ARG A 200 11.22 23.05 -51.69
C ARG A 200 12.74 23.00 -51.64
N SER A 201 13.33 22.25 -52.57
CA SER A 201 14.77 22.23 -52.81
C SER A 201 15.33 23.66 -52.91
N LEU A 202 16.35 23.98 -52.11
CA LEU A 202 17.15 25.19 -52.30
C LEU A 202 17.82 25.18 -53.69
N PRO A 203 18.01 26.34 -54.34
CA PRO A 203 18.66 26.39 -55.63
C PRO A 203 20.12 25.97 -55.49
N ARG A 204 20.62 25.21 -56.48
CA ARG A 204 22.01 24.77 -56.59
C ARG A 204 22.97 25.95 -56.41
N PHE A 205 23.78 25.94 -55.36
CA PHE A 205 24.88 26.87 -55.20
C PHE A 205 25.98 26.55 -56.22
N ASN A 206 26.32 27.54 -57.04
CA ASN A 206 27.34 27.49 -58.09
C ASN A 206 28.72 27.13 -57.53
N THR A 207 29.43 26.27 -58.26
CA THR A 207 30.76 25.68 -58.00
C THR A 207 31.94 26.67 -57.85
N LEU A 208 31.68 27.97 -57.87
CA LEU A 208 32.71 29.02 -57.70
C LEU A 208 32.99 29.36 -56.23
N CYS A 209 32.05 29.11 -55.31
CA CYS A 209 32.21 29.46 -53.88
C CYS A 209 33.13 28.48 -53.12
N SER A 210 33.18 27.22 -53.57
CA SER A 210 33.99 26.17 -52.94
C SER A 210 35.50 26.36 -53.15
N LEU A 211 35.92 26.92 -54.29
CA LEU A 211 37.34 27.22 -54.56
C LEU A 211 37.87 28.35 -53.69
N ALA A 212 37.06 29.37 -53.42
CA ALA A 212 37.43 30.50 -52.56
C ALA A 212 37.69 30.06 -51.10
N LEU A 213 36.83 29.19 -50.56
CA LEU A 213 37.00 28.65 -49.21
C LEU A 213 38.21 27.73 -49.11
N PHE A 214 38.51 26.95 -50.15
CA PHE A 214 39.68 26.08 -50.17
C PHE A 214 41.01 26.86 -50.23
N LEU A 215 41.06 27.92 -51.05
CA LEU A 215 42.24 28.80 -51.12
C LEU A 215 42.45 29.60 -49.83
N ALA A 216 41.39 30.05 -49.17
CA ALA A 216 41.47 30.70 -47.85
C ALA A 216 42.02 29.75 -46.78
N GLY A 217 41.61 28.48 -46.79
CA GLY A 217 42.12 27.45 -45.89
C GLY A 217 43.62 27.18 -46.08
N LEU A 218 44.08 27.10 -47.34
CA LEU A 218 45.50 26.89 -47.65
C LEU A 218 46.37 28.06 -47.21
N LEU A 219 45.91 29.30 -47.37
CA LEU A 219 46.59 30.49 -46.86
C LEU A 219 46.67 30.47 -45.32
N TRP A 220 45.58 30.10 -44.64
CA TRP A 220 45.55 30.01 -43.18
C TRP A 220 46.52 28.96 -42.63
N VAL A 221 46.58 27.78 -43.26
CA VAL A 221 47.55 26.73 -42.91
C VAL A 221 49.00 27.19 -43.16
N PHE A 222 49.26 27.91 -44.27
CA PHE A 222 50.57 28.48 -44.53
C PHE A 222 51.02 29.48 -43.45
N PHE A 223 50.10 30.31 -42.92
CA PHE A 223 50.39 31.21 -41.80
C PHE A 223 50.70 30.45 -40.50
N ILE A 224 50.00 29.35 -40.20
CA ILE A 224 50.28 28.50 -39.04
C ILE A 224 51.66 27.86 -39.14
N ILE A 225 52.03 27.32 -40.32
CA ILE A 225 53.34 26.69 -40.53
C ILE A 225 54.48 27.72 -40.40
N LYS A 226 54.31 28.94 -40.93
CA LYS A 226 55.28 30.03 -40.74
C LYS A 226 55.40 30.46 -39.26
N ALA A 227 54.29 30.53 -38.53
CA ALA A 227 54.30 30.86 -37.11
C ALA A 227 55.01 29.80 -36.26
N ALA A 228 54.80 28.51 -36.56
CA ALA A 228 55.49 27.40 -35.90
C ALA A 228 57.01 27.39 -36.20
N SER A 229 57.41 27.76 -37.41
CA SER A 229 58.83 27.91 -37.78
C SER A 229 59.52 29.08 -37.05
N TYR A 230 58.80 30.12 -36.65
CA TYR A 230 59.35 31.27 -35.92
C TYR A 230 59.49 30.98 -34.41
N SER A 231 58.61 30.15 -33.85
CA SER A 231 58.62 29.78 -32.42
C SER A 231 59.64 28.69 -32.04
N GLY A 232 60.33 28.08 -33.01
CA GLY A 232 61.26 26.96 -32.82
C GLY A 232 62.73 27.32 -32.55
N ARG A 233 63.09 28.61 -32.42
CA ARG A 233 64.43 29.05 -32.00
C ARG A 233 64.35 29.91 -30.74
N ASN A 234 64.27 29.29 -29.57
CA ASN A 234 65.05 29.66 -28.39
C ASN A 234 64.77 28.70 -27.21
N THR A 235 65.83 27.95 -26.88
CA THR A 235 66.25 27.47 -25.54
C THR A 235 65.42 26.40 -24.80
N THR A 236 65.86 25.15 -25.00
CA THR A 236 66.23 24.10 -24.02
C THR A 236 66.36 24.48 -22.53
N LYS A 237 65.79 23.69 -21.60
CA LYS A 237 66.50 22.71 -20.70
C LYS A 237 65.57 22.07 -19.65
N LEU A 238 65.89 20.80 -19.31
CA LEU A 238 65.26 19.86 -18.38
C LEU A 238 65.36 20.26 -16.88
N VAL A 239 64.49 19.71 -16.00
CA VAL A 239 64.80 18.73 -14.91
C VAL A 239 63.50 18.22 -14.24
N GLU A 240 63.54 16.96 -13.79
CA GLU A 240 62.53 16.02 -13.30
C GLU A 240 61.88 16.24 -11.90
N CYS A 241 60.74 15.54 -11.73
CA CYS A 241 60.20 14.80 -10.56
C CYS A 241 59.82 15.52 -9.24
N GLN A 242 58.55 15.36 -8.84
CA GLN A 242 58.12 14.59 -7.64
C GLN A 242 56.59 14.33 -7.64
N LEU A 243 56.18 13.12 -7.22
CA LEU A 243 54.79 12.65 -7.07
C LEU A 243 54.11 13.22 -5.81
N SER A 244 52.77 13.35 -5.85
CA SER A 244 51.93 13.09 -4.66
C SER A 244 50.50 12.74 -5.04
N THR A 245 50.12 11.49 -4.73
CA THR A 245 48.74 10.98 -4.68
C THR A 245 48.31 10.90 -3.22
N SER A 246 47.10 11.35 -2.87
CA SER A 246 46.49 11.06 -1.57
C SER A 246 45.06 10.52 -1.70
N VAL A 247 44.89 9.37 -1.05
CA VAL A 247 43.73 8.50 -0.94
C VAL A 247 42.86 8.96 0.24
N VAL A 248 41.54 8.93 0.09
CA VAL A 248 40.57 9.16 1.18
C VAL A 248 40.25 7.82 1.85
N ARG A 249 40.45 7.73 3.17
CA ARG A 249 40.09 6.59 4.02
C ARG A 249 39.10 7.04 5.10
N TRP A 250 38.00 6.31 5.24
CA TRP A 250 37.04 6.43 6.34
C TRP A 250 37.57 5.77 7.62
N SER A 251 37.25 6.34 8.78
CA SER A 251 37.38 5.68 10.09
C SER A 251 36.17 6.00 10.96
N ALA A 252 35.55 4.95 11.50
CA ALA A 252 34.58 4.99 12.58
C ALA A 252 35.28 5.11 13.94
N GLN A 253 34.64 5.75 14.93
CA GLN A 253 34.80 5.36 16.34
C GLN A 253 33.67 5.91 17.22
N SER A 254 33.13 5.05 18.07
CA SER A 254 32.27 5.29 19.22
C SER A 254 33.01 5.92 20.41
N SER A 255 32.31 6.65 21.28
CA SER A 255 32.58 6.63 22.73
C SER A 255 31.43 7.22 23.56
N ASN A 256 31.00 6.44 24.55
CA ASN A 256 30.10 6.79 25.66
C ASN A 256 30.80 7.64 26.75
N THR A 257 29.98 8.09 27.72
CA THR A 257 30.22 8.34 29.18
C THR A 257 30.05 9.81 29.65
N PRO A 258 29.82 10.11 30.96
CA PRO A 258 28.48 10.33 31.53
C PRO A 258 28.35 11.58 32.46
N LEU A 259 27.21 11.69 33.16
CA LEU A 259 26.88 12.47 34.38
C LEU A 259 26.72 14.00 34.28
N VAL A 260 25.49 14.51 34.51
CA VAL A 260 24.98 15.13 35.76
C VAL A 260 23.45 15.02 35.76
#